data_AF-A0A914RUA4-F1
#
_entry.id   AF-A0A914RUA4-F1
#
_cell.length_a   1.000
_cell.length_b   1.000
_cell.length_c   1.000
_cell.angle_alpha   90.00
_cell.angle_beta   90.00
_cell.angle_gamma   90.00
#
_symmetry.space_group_name_H-M   'P 1'
#
loop_
_entity.id
_entity.type
_entity.pdbx_description
1 polymer ?
#
loop_
_entity_poly.entity_id
_entity_poly.type
_entity_poly.pdbx_seq_one_letter_code
_entity_poly.pdbx_strand_id
1 'polypeptide(L)' 'MINRRYNNVYELTKMCFIRISFVKGWGPDYHRQDVTSTPCWMEMQLHGPLAV' A
#
# COMPACT_ATOMS: atom_id res chain seq x y z
N MET A 1 -16.23 -22.01 0.02
CA MET A 1 -16.75 -20.71 -0.45
C MET A 1 -16.50 -19.55 0.51
N ILE A 2 -16.68 -19.72 1.82
CA ILE A 2 -16.56 -18.63 2.83
C ILE A 2 -15.13 -18.03 2.88
N ASN A 3 -14.09 -18.86 2.86
CA ASN A 3 -12.69 -18.38 2.86
C ASN A 3 -12.35 -17.44 1.70
N ARG A 4 -12.95 -17.64 0.53
CA ARG A 4 -12.70 -16.78 -0.64
C ARG A 4 -13.35 -15.40 -0.48
N ARG A 5 -14.51 -15.31 0.17
CA ARG A 5 -15.17 -14.04 0.48
C ARG A 5 -14.40 -13.28 1.56
N TYR A 6 -13.96 -13.98 2.60
CA TYR A 6 -13.14 -13.38 3.67
C TYR A 6 -11.82 -12.81 3.12
N ASN A 7 -11.13 -13.56 2.26
CA ASN A 7 -9.88 -13.10 1.66
C ASN A 7 -10.08 -11.84 0.81
N ASN A 8 -11.15 -11.75 0.01
CA ASN A 8 -11.44 -10.57 -0.79
C ASN A 8 -11.67 -9.32 0.05
N VAL A 9 -12.32 -9.43 1.21
CA VAL A 9 -12.53 -8.31 2.14
C VAL A 9 -11.21 -7.94 2.83
N TYR A 10 -10.40 -8.93 3.22
CA TYR A 10 -9.09 -8.71 3.81
C TYR A 10 -8.12 -7.97 2.85
N GLU A 11 -8.21 -8.24 1.55
CA GLU A 11 -7.43 -7.54 0.53
C GLU A 11 -7.78 -6.05 0.44
N LEU A 12 -9.01 -5.63 0.79
CA LEU A 12 -9.39 -4.21 0.82
C LEU A 12 -8.61 -3.42 1.87
N THR A 13 -8.14 -4.07 2.93
CA THR A 13 -7.28 -3.46 3.94
C THR A 13 -6.02 -2.86 3.31
N LYS A 14 -5.50 -3.45 2.23
CA LYS A 14 -4.33 -2.92 1.51
C LYS A 14 -4.60 -1.55 0.89
N MET A 15 -5.85 -1.22 0.57
CA MET A 15 -6.23 0.10 0.06
C MET A 15 -6.25 1.19 1.14
N CYS A 16 -6.19 0.81 2.42
CA CYS A 16 -6.13 1.75 3.53
C CYS A 16 -4.72 2.29 3.78
N PHE A 17 -3.70 1.76 3.07
CA PHE A 17 -2.31 2.16 3.19
C PHE A 17 -1.86 2.86 1.92
N ILE A 18 -1.47 4.13 2.05
CA ILE A 18 -0.90 4.92 0.96
C ILE A 18 0.58 5.10 1.23
N ARG A 19 1.44 4.70 0.29
CA ARG A 19 2.88 4.93 0.37
C ARG A 19 3.28 6.04 -0.58
N ILE A 20 4.04 7.00 -0.07
CA ILE A 20 4.52 8.17 -0.83
C ILE A 20 6.02 8.25 -0.64
N SER A 21 6.79 8.32 -1.74
CA SER A 21 8.22 8.65 -1.67
C SER A 21 8.45 10.13 -1.94
N PHE A 22 9.54 10.65 -1.39
CA PHE A 22 9.98 12.01 -1.65
C PHE A 22 11.16 12.00 -2.61
N VAL A 23 11.17 12.92 -3.58
CA VAL A 23 12.24 13.18 -4.56
C VAL A 23 12.49 12.05 -5.58
N LYS A 24 12.49 10.77 -5.19
CA LYS A 24 12.83 9.63 -6.05
C LYS A 24 11.62 8.70 -6.23
N GLY A 25 11.19 8.50 -7.48
CA GLY A 25 10.11 7.56 -7.81
C GLY A 25 10.52 6.08 -7.72
N TRP A 26 9.51 5.22 -7.65
CA TRP A 26 9.59 3.75 -7.66
C TRP A 26 8.45 3.17 -8.52
N GLY A 27 8.59 1.91 -8.94
CA GLY A 27 7.62 1.19 -9.75
C GLY A 27 8.17 0.72 -11.09
N PRO A 28 7.30 0.21 -11.98
CA PRO A 28 7.71 -0.47 -13.22
C PRO A 28 8.54 0.39 -14.17
N ASP A 29 8.33 1.71 -14.16
CA ASP A 29 9.05 2.66 -15.02
C ASP A 29 10.33 3.21 -14.37
N TYR A 30 10.67 2.77 -13.15
CA TYR A 30 11.85 3.22 -12.41
C TYR A 30 12.83 2.08 -12.17
N HIS A 31 14.10 2.42 -11.96
CA HIS A 31 15.10 1.44 -11.51
C HIS A 31 14.74 0.81 -10.16
N ARG A 32 14.04 1.55 -9.30
CA ARG A 32 13.58 1.11 -7.97
C ARG A 32 12.22 0.46 -8.12
N GLN A 33 12.12 -0.84 -7.85
CA GLN A 33 10.84 -1.55 -7.93
C GLN A 33 9.98 -1.36 -6.68
N ASP A 34 10.62 -1.24 -5.51
CA ASP A 34 9.94 -1.06 -4.23
C ASP A 34 10.20 0.34 -3.64
N VAL A 35 9.18 0.87 -2.96
CA VAL A 35 9.27 2.16 -2.25
C VAL A 35 10.35 2.16 -1.17
N THR A 36 10.66 1.00 -0.58
CA THR A 36 11.74 0.81 0.42
C THR A 36 13.13 1.06 -0.18
N SER A 37 13.27 1.06 -1.50
CA SER A 37 14.50 1.43 -2.20
C SER A 37 14.65 2.95 -2.39
N THR A 38 13.64 3.74 -2.00
CA THR A 38 13.71 5.21 -2.02
C THR A 38 14.34 5.71 -0.71
N PRO A 39 15.16 6.78 -0.75
CA PRO A 39 15.90 7.24 0.41
C PRO A 39 15.01 7.83 1.52
N CYS A 40 13.83 8.32 1.15
CA CYS A 40 12.86 8.89 2.07
C CYS A 40 11.44 8.64 1.55
N TRP A 41 10.59 8.08 2.39
CA TRP A 41 9.20 7.78 2.10
C TRP A 41 8.38 7.75 3.38
N MET A 42 7.06 7.83 3.22
CA MET A 42 6.11 7.70 4.32
C MET A 42 4.99 6.74 3.94
N GLU A 43 4.41 6.10 4.95
CA GLU A 43 3.18 5.33 4.84
C GLU A 43 2.08 6.05 5.63
N MET A 44 0.94 6.27 4.97
CA MET A 44 -0.24 6.87 5.58
C MET A 44 -1.30 5.79 5.74
N GLN A 45 -1.87 5.72 6.94
CA GLN A 45 -2.95 4.80 7.28
C GLN A 45 -4.28 5.56 7.35
N LEU A 46 -5.26 5.12 6.56
CA LEU A 46 -6.60 5.68 6.55
C LEU A 46 -7.43 5.01 7.66
N HIS A 47 -7.58 5.70 8.79
CA HIS A 47 -8.30 5.16 9.95
C HIS A 47 -9.80 4.94 9.70
N GLY A 48 -10.45 5.75 8.87
CA GLY A 48 -11.89 5.58 8.58
C GLY A 48 -12.21 4.25 7.89
N PRO A 49 -11.62 3.97 6.70
CA PRO A 49 -11.78 2.70 5.99
C PRO A 49 -11.29 1.47 6.76
N LEU A 50 -10.39 1.64 7.73
CA LEU A 50 -9.85 0.56 8.55
C LEU A 50 -10.66 0.28 9.82
N ALA A 51 -11.51 1.22 10.27
CA ALA A 51 -12.27 1.11 11.50
C ALA A 51 -13.53 0.22 11.37
N VAL A 52 -13.56 -0.70 10.40
CA VAL A 52 -14.68 -1.61 10.12
C VAL A 52 -14.47 -2.96 10.79
#